data_AF-A0A7R9LTZ7-F1
#
_entry.id   AF-A0A7R9LTZ7-F1
#
_cell.length_a   1.000
_cell.length_b   1.000
_cell.length_c   1.000
_cell.angle_alpha   90.00
_cell.angle_beta   90.00
_cell.angle_gamma   90.00
#
_symmetry.space_group_name_H-M   'P 1'
#
loop_
_entity.id
_entity.type
_entity.pdbx_description
1 polymer ?
#
loop_
_entity_poly.entity_id
_entity_poly.type
_entity_poly.pdbx_seq_one_letter_code
_entity_poly.pdbx_strand_id
1 'polypeptide(L)'
;NRDQINSDHRLKILLDRYVECTENLLELYEDKDGARKAEVDAMSGPNEFSEFYARLKNIKEFYRRHPNEISIPMAVEFDELFKLRDNPNEINLVDFTDEEGYGKFLDLNHCFEKYLNLKGVDKIDYLSYLSLFDQLFDVPKDRKLNADYVRYLETLLDYLQDYCSRVKPLLSLQTLMEKVLVDFDKQWESGSFPGWPKEAGSALTHSGAHLDLSAFTSVEELASLGLDRLKSALIA
;
A
#
# COMPACT_ATOMS: atom_id res chain seq x y z
N ASN A 1 13.60 16.25 -11.91
CA ASN A 1 12.88 15.00 -11.56
C ASN A 1 13.85 13.90 -11.19
N ARG A 2 14.72 13.44 -12.09
CA ARG A 2 15.68 12.37 -11.80
C ARG A 2 16.48 12.55 -10.50
N ASP A 3 17.24 13.64 -10.41
CA ASP A 3 18.13 13.84 -9.26
C ASP A 3 17.36 14.01 -7.94
N GLN A 4 16.18 14.64 -8.00
CA GLN A 4 15.27 14.75 -6.84
C GLN A 4 14.75 13.39 -6.40
N ILE A 5 14.20 12.58 -7.32
CA ILE A 5 13.67 11.25 -7.02
C ILE A 5 14.78 10.36 -6.43
N ASN A 6 15.98 10.39 -7.00
CA ASN A 6 17.11 9.64 -6.45
C ASN A 6 17.53 10.14 -5.06
N SER A 7 17.50 11.45 -4.82
CA SER A 7 17.72 12.00 -3.48
C SER A 7 16.67 11.52 -2.49
N ASP A 8 15.40 11.45 -2.90
CA ASP A 8 14.30 10.99 -2.06
C ASP A 8 14.42 9.49 -1.75
N HIS A 9 14.85 8.67 -2.72
CA HIS A 9 15.17 7.25 -2.49
C HIS A 9 16.35 7.06 -1.52
N ARG A 10 17.41 7.88 -1.62
CA ARG A 10 18.50 7.85 -0.63
C ARG A 10 17.98 8.17 0.77
N LEU A 11 17.12 9.17 0.89
CA LEU A 11 16.53 9.54 2.17
C LEU A 11 15.62 8.41 2.70
N LYS A 12 14.87 7.73 1.83
CA LYS A 12 14.05 6.57 2.21
C LYS A 12 14.90 5.46 2.81
N ILE A 13 16.03 5.10 2.19
CA ILE A 13 16.97 4.10 2.73
C ILE A 13 17.46 4.49 4.13
N LEU A 14 17.80 5.77 4.34
CA LEU A 14 18.23 6.27 5.65
C LEU A 14 17.11 6.21 6.70
N LEU A 15 15.87 6.52 6.30
CA LEU A 15 14.71 6.42 7.18
C LEU A 15 14.42 4.95 7.55
N ASP A 16 14.51 4.03 6.60
CA ASP A 16 14.28 2.60 6.84
C ASP A 16 15.31 2.05 7.83
N ARG A 17 16.59 2.39 7.65
CA ARG A 17 17.64 2.05 8.60
C ARG A 17 17.39 2.68 9.98
N TYR A 18 16.91 3.91 10.03
CA TYR A 18 16.57 4.56 11.30
C TYR A 18 15.45 3.81 12.04
N VAL A 19 14.40 3.38 11.31
CA VAL A 19 13.29 2.61 11.88
C VAL A 19 13.78 1.25 12.38
N GLU A 20 14.53 0.51 11.57
CA GLU A 20 15.10 -0.80 11.95
C GLU A 20 15.97 -0.70 13.21
N CYS A 21 16.88 0.28 13.26
CA CYS A 21 17.71 0.52 14.45
C CYS A 21 16.86 0.85 15.69
N THR A 22 15.77 1.60 15.52
CA THR A 22 14.87 1.98 16.62
C THR A 22 14.09 0.77 17.13
N GLU A 23 13.61 -0.10 16.23
CA GLU A 23 12.92 -1.34 16.58
C GLU A 23 13.85 -2.30 17.35
N ASN A 24 15.06 -2.51 16.84
CA ASN A 24 16.08 -3.32 17.51
C ASN A 24 16.43 -2.76 18.90
N LEU A 25 16.55 -1.43 19.02
CA LEU A 25 16.80 -0.79 20.31
C LEU A 25 15.62 -1.01 21.26
N LEU A 26 14.38 -0.85 20.80
CA LEU A 26 13.20 -1.08 21.63
C LEU A 26 13.19 -2.50 22.20
N GLU A 27 13.44 -3.51 21.36
CA GLU A 27 13.48 -4.92 21.79
C GLU A 27 14.57 -5.17 22.84
N LEU A 28 15.77 -4.59 22.66
CA LEU A 28 16.87 -4.69 23.63
C LEU A 28 16.54 -4.02 24.97
N TYR A 29 15.75 -2.94 24.96
CA TYR A 29 15.37 -2.23 26.18
C TYR A 29 14.16 -2.85 26.90
N GLU A 30 13.26 -3.52 26.18
CA GLU A 30 12.13 -4.26 26.76
C GLU A 30 12.59 -5.44 27.63
N ASP A 31 13.81 -5.97 27.42
CA ASP A 31 14.43 -7.03 28.23
C ASP A 31 13.51 -8.26 28.41
N LYS A 32 12.91 -8.73 27.31
CA LYS A 32 11.91 -9.82 27.32
C LYS A 32 12.43 -11.10 27.95
N ASP A 33 13.73 -11.38 27.81
CA ASP A 33 14.41 -12.54 28.38
C ASP A 33 14.99 -12.29 29.78
N GLY A 34 14.93 -11.05 30.28
CA GLY A 34 15.49 -10.65 31.57
C GLY A 34 17.01 -10.68 31.63
N ALA A 35 17.70 -10.82 30.49
CA ALA A 35 19.15 -10.95 30.43
C ALA A 35 19.84 -9.69 30.96
N ARG A 36 19.31 -8.51 30.62
CA ARG A 36 19.85 -7.24 31.10
C ARG A 36 19.67 -7.10 32.60
N LYS A 37 18.50 -7.45 33.13
CA LYS A 37 18.27 -7.45 34.59
C LYS A 37 19.23 -8.40 35.31
N ALA A 38 19.36 -9.62 34.81
CA ALA A 38 20.28 -10.61 35.39
C ALA A 38 21.75 -10.14 35.34
N GLU A 39 22.14 -9.46 34.26
CA GLU A 39 23.46 -8.86 34.12
C GLU A 39 23.72 -7.75 35.15
N VAL A 40 22.75 -6.84 35.33
CA VAL A 40 22.84 -5.74 36.31
C VAL A 40 22.93 -6.29 37.73
N ASP A 41 22.13 -7.30 38.06
CA ASP A 41 22.14 -7.95 39.37
C ASP A 41 23.49 -8.64 39.64
N ALA A 42 24.08 -9.30 38.63
CA ALA A 42 25.40 -9.93 38.73
C ALA A 42 26.53 -8.91 38.92
N MET A 43 26.40 -7.72 38.33
CA MET A 43 27.40 -6.66 38.44
C MET A 43 27.27 -5.79 39.69
N SER A 44 26.10 -5.75 40.34
CA SER A 44 25.81 -4.88 41.50
C SER A 44 25.86 -5.60 42.86
N GLY A 45 26.44 -6.80 42.92
CA GLY A 45 26.52 -7.64 44.12
C GLY A 45 27.87 -7.58 44.86
N PRO A 46 28.07 -8.27 46.00
CA PRO A 46 29.31 -8.19 46.79
C PRO A 46 30.60 -8.64 46.08
N ASN A 47 30.49 -9.29 44.92
CA ASN A 47 31.57 -9.92 44.15
C ASN A 47 31.86 -9.22 42.80
N GLU A 48 31.51 -7.95 42.64
CA GLU A 48 31.62 -7.17 41.37
C GLU A 48 32.99 -7.34 40.68
N PHE A 49 34.07 -7.23 41.46
CA PHE A 49 35.44 -7.37 40.93
C PHE A 49 35.72 -8.77 40.39
N SER A 50 35.25 -9.82 41.07
CA SER A 50 35.48 -11.20 40.63
C SER A 50 34.75 -11.49 39.31
N GLU A 51 33.52 -11.00 39.19
CA GLU A 51 32.72 -11.11 37.96
C GLU A 51 33.37 -10.32 36.81
N PHE A 52 33.83 -9.10 37.07
CA PHE A 52 34.56 -8.29 36.09
C PHE A 52 35.81 -9.00 35.57
N TYR A 53 36.64 -9.55 36.46
CA TYR A 53 37.85 -10.28 36.04
C TYR A 53 37.55 -11.58 35.30
N ALA A 54 36.48 -12.28 35.65
CA ALA A 54 36.02 -13.46 34.91
C ALA A 54 35.62 -13.09 33.47
N ARG A 55 34.82 -12.03 33.29
CA ARG A 55 34.43 -11.53 31.96
C ARG A 55 35.63 -11.04 31.16
N LEU A 56 36.53 -10.28 31.78
CA LEU A 56 37.76 -9.82 31.13
C LEU A 56 38.64 -10.99 30.68
N LYS A 57 38.74 -12.05 31.48
CA LYS A 57 39.45 -13.28 31.11
C LYS A 57 38.82 -13.94 29.89
N ASN A 58 37.49 -14.06 29.87
CA ASN A 58 36.75 -14.63 28.73
C ASN A 58 36.98 -13.82 27.45
N ILE A 59 36.91 -12.49 27.53
CA ILE A 59 37.17 -11.59 26.39
C ILE A 59 38.61 -11.78 25.88
N LYS A 60 39.61 -11.80 26.77
CA LYS A 60 41.02 -12.03 26.40
C LYS A 60 41.22 -13.40 25.75
N GLU A 61 40.53 -14.42 26.24
CA GLU A 61 40.63 -15.77 25.70
C GLU A 61 39.95 -15.90 24.33
N PHE A 62 38.83 -15.23 24.11
CA PHE A 62 38.18 -15.11 22.81
C PHE A 62 39.13 -14.51 21.76
N TYR A 63 39.68 -13.31 22.01
CA TYR A 63 40.62 -12.68 21.08
C TYR A 63 41.94 -13.45 20.90
N ARG A 64 42.35 -14.25 21.90
CA ARG A 64 43.49 -15.17 21.74
C ARG A 64 43.18 -16.33 20.79
N ARG A 65 41.93 -16.84 20.80
CA ARG A 65 41.47 -17.92 19.90
C ARG A 65 41.12 -17.40 18.50
N HIS A 66 40.75 -16.14 18.39
CA HIS A 66 40.37 -15.46 17.15
C HIS A 66 41.33 -14.31 16.80
N PRO A 67 42.64 -14.58 16.57
CA PRO A 67 43.65 -13.54 16.39
C PRO A 67 43.50 -12.72 15.10
N ASN A 68 42.72 -13.21 14.13
CA ASN A 68 42.48 -12.53 12.85
C ASN A 68 41.12 -11.81 12.83
N GLU A 69 40.36 -11.84 13.92
CA GLU A 69 39.06 -11.18 14.01
C GLU A 69 39.27 -9.70 14.31
N ILE A 70 39.08 -8.86 13.29
CA ILE A 70 39.18 -7.41 13.40
C ILE A 70 37.82 -6.90 13.87
N SER A 71 37.79 -6.25 15.04
CA SER A 71 36.61 -5.50 15.48
C SER A 71 36.35 -4.39 14.46
N ILE A 72 35.20 -4.43 13.79
CA ILE A 72 34.77 -3.39 12.87
C ILE A 72 34.16 -2.28 13.71
N PRO A 73 34.77 -1.08 13.79
CA PRO A 73 34.17 0.03 14.50
C PRO A 73 32.83 0.39 13.87
N MET A 74 31.84 0.74 14.71
CA MET A 74 30.54 1.22 14.24
C MET A 74 30.65 2.41 13.27
N ALA A 75 31.73 3.21 13.37
CA ALA A 75 32.05 4.29 12.46
C ALA A 75 32.24 3.86 10.99
N VAL A 76 32.68 2.61 10.74
CA VAL A 76 32.91 2.08 9.39
C VAL A 76 31.62 2.05 8.58
N GLU A 77 30.49 1.72 9.21
CA GLU A 77 29.19 1.71 8.56
C GLU A 77 28.76 3.13 8.10
N PHE A 78 29.10 4.16 8.87
CA PHE A 78 28.86 5.55 8.47
C PHE A 78 29.76 5.95 7.29
N ASP A 79 31.05 5.56 7.32
CA ASP A 79 31.97 5.82 6.22
C ASP A 79 31.54 5.12 4.91
N GLU A 80 30.98 3.90 5.02
CA GLU A 80 30.40 3.18 3.89
C GLU A 80 29.17 3.87 3.32
N LEU A 81 28.27 4.38 4.17
CA LEU A 81 27.11 5.16 3.72
C LEU A 81 27.51 6.47 3.03
N PHE A 82 28.55 7.15 3.51
CA PHE A 82 29.09 8.33 2.84
C PHE A 82 29.67 7.98 1.47
N LYS A 83 30.41 6.86 1.37
CA LYS A 83 30.95 6.38 0.08
C LYS A 83 29.85 6.01 -0.91
N LEU A 84 28.78 5.36 -0.46
CA LEU A 84 27.61 5.04 -1.29
C LEU A 84 26.92 6.32 -1.81
N ARG A 85 26.78 7.34 -0.97
CA ARG A 85 26.24 8.64 -1.38
C ARG A 85 27.09 9.32 -2.45
N ASP A 86 28.41 9.27 -2.29
CA ASP A 86 29.36 9.99 -3.14
C ASP A 86 29.80 9.16 -4.37
N ASN A 87 29.33 7.91 -4.52
CA ASN A 87 29.63 7.05 -5.66
C ASN A 87 28.87 7.49 -6.92
N PRO A 88 29.55 8.02 -7.95
CA PRO A 88 28.90 8.51 -9.16
C PRO A 88 28.38 7.39 -10.07
N ASN A 89 28.67 6.11 -9.79
CA ASN A 89 28.21 4.98 -10.61
C ASN A 89 26.80 4.48 -10.24
N GLU A 90 26.23 4.88 -9.10
CA GLU A 90 24.85 4.56 -8.68
C GLU A 90 23.91 5.74 -8.94
N ILE A 91 23.83 6.16 -10.20
CA ILE A 91 23.00 7.32 -10.57
C ILE A 91 21.51 6.98 -10.48
N ASN A 92 21.11 5.73 -10.68
CA ASN A 92 19.70 5.31 -10.67
C ASN A 92 19.46 4.32 -9.53
N LEU A 93 18.85 4.79 -8.45
CA LEU A 93 18.38 3.94 -7.35
C LEU A 93 17.03 3.29 -7.65
N VAL A 94 16.41 3.71 -8.75
CA VAL A 94 15.08 3.30 -9.17
C VAL A 94 15.02 3.28 -10.68
N ASP A 95 14.37 2.25 -11.22
CA ASP A 95 14.20 2.07 -12.66
C ASP A 95 12.88 2.67 -13.13
N PHE A 96 12.93 3.39 -14.24
CA PHE A 96 11.78 3.89 -14.97
C PHE A 96 11.92 3.47 -16.43
N THR A 97 10.80 3.23 -17.10
CA THR A 97 10.83 3.08 -18.55
C THR A 97 11.14 4.42 -19.22
N ASP A 98 11.63 4.39 -20.46
CA ASP A 98 11.89 5.61 -21.23
C ASP A 98 10.61 6.44 -21.42
N GLU A 99 9.46 5.76 -21.59
CA GLU A 99 8.14 6.37 -21.74
C GLU A 99 7.66 7.07 -20.45
N GLU A 100 8.02 6.56 -19.28
CA GLU A 100 7.70 7.19 -17.98
C GLU A 100 8.49 8.47 -17.74
N GLY A 101 9.62 8.66 -18.45
CA GLY A 101 10.42 9.87 -18.40
C GLY A 101 10.91 10.22 -16.98
N TYR A 102 11.28 9.20 -16.19
CA TYR A 102 11.71 9.33 -14.79
C TYR A 102 10.69 10.05 -13.90
N GLY A 103 9.46 9.54 -13.90
CA GLY A 103 8.36 10.05 -13.09
C GLY A 103 7.61 11.23 -13.70
N LYS A 104 7.82 11.52 -15.00
CA LYS A 104 7.14 12.63 -15.69
C LYS A 104 5.81 12.22 -16.29
N PHE A 105 5.71 10.98 -16.74
CA PHE A 105 4.54 10.44 -17.44
C PHE A 105 4.21 9.04 -16.90
N LEU A 106 2.94 8.65 -17.02
CA LEU A 106 2.51 7.28 -16.78
C LEU A 106 2.40 6.57 -18.13
N ASP A 107 3.02 5.40 -18.24
CA ASP A 107 2.85 4.54 -19.41
C ASP A 107 1.65 3.61 -19.20
N LEU A 108 0.49 4.05 -19.71
CA LEU A 108 -0.74 3.28 -19.63
C LEU A 108 -0.98 2.42 -20.89
N ASN A 109 -0.02 2.33 -21.82
CA ASN A 109 -0.21 1.51 -23.03
C ASN A 109 -0.42 0.03 -22.69
N HIS A 110 0.35 -0.50 -21.75
CA HIS A 110 0.19 -1.89 -21.32
C HIS A 110 -1.20 -2.16 -20.72
N CYS A 111 -1.72 -1.22 -19.92
CA CYS A 111 -3.06 -1.31 -19.37
C CYS A 111 -4.13 -1.20 -20.47
N PHE A 112 -3.92 -0.32 -21.46
CA PHE A 112 -4.80 -0.16 -22.60
C PHE A 112 -4.89 -1.44 -23.47
N GLU A 113 -3.77 -2.10 -23.74
CA GLU A 113 -3.77 -3.39 -24.45
C GLU A 113 -4.59 -4.45 -23.70
N LYS A 114 -4.44 -4.53 -22.37
CA LYS A 114 -5.26 -5.42 -21.54
C LYS A 114 -6.73 -5.04 -21.58
N TYR A 115 -7.05 -3.75 -21.56
CA TYR A 115 -8.42 -3.26 -21.66
C TYR A 115 -9.08 -3.66 -22.99
N LEU A 116 -8.38 -3.52 -24.12
CA LEU A 116 -8.89 -3.91 -25.43
C LEU A 116 -9.16 -5.42 -25.57
N ASN A 117 -8.46 -6.24 -24.78
CA ASN A 117 -8.65 -7.69 -24.76
C ASN A 117 -9.86 -8.15 -23.93
N LEU A 118 -10.52 -7.24 -23.21
CA LEU A 118 -11.71 -7.55 -22.42
C LEU A 118 -12.90 -7.88 -23.32
N LYS A 119 -13.64 -8.92 -22.96
CA LYS A 119 -14.86 -9.31 -23.69
C LYS A 119 -16.01 -8.36 -23.36
N GLY A 120 -16.71 -7.89 -24.39
CA GLY A 120 -17.89 -7.04 -24.23
C GLY A 120 -17.58 -5.58 -23.88
N VAL A 121 -16.36 -5.13 -24.18
CA VAL A 121 -15.93 -3.73 -24.09
C VAL A 121 -15.81 -3.16 -25.50
N ASP A 122 -16.22 -1.90 -25.67
CA ASP A 122 -16.12 -1.22 -26.95
C ASP A 122 -14.66 -1.00 -27.33
N LYS A 123 -14.34 -1.19 -28.60
CA LYS A 123 -13.01 -0.90 -29.13
C LYS A 123 -12.86 0.61 -29.26
N ILE A 124 -12.28 1.21 -28.22
CA ILE A 124 -11.97 2.64 -28.15
C ILE A 124 -10.51 2.89 -28.51
N ASP A 125 -10.19 4.12 -28.93
CA ASP A 125 -8.82 4.56 -29.12
C ASP A 125 -8.16 4.95 -27.79
N TYR A 126 -6.84 5.15 -27.81
CA TYR A 126 -6.06 5.41 -26.60
C TYR A 126 -6.49 6.70 -25.88
N LEU A 127 -6.83 7.77 -26.63
CA LEU A 127 -7.27 9.03 -26.01
C LEU A 127 -8.61 8.88 -25.28
N SER A 128 -9.55 8.13 -25.86
CA SER A 128 -10.81 7.80 -25.19
C SER A 128 -10.56 6.97 -23.93
N TYR A 129 -9.64 6.00 -23.98
CA TYR A 129 -9.25 5.22 -22.81
C TYR A 129 -8.71 6.10 -21.68
N LEU A 130 -7.82 7.05 -22.00
CA LEU A 130 -7.29 7.99 -21.01
C LEU A 130 -8.36 8.90 -20.38
N SER A 131 -9.50 9.07 -21.03
CA SER A 131 -10.63 9.83 -20.48
C SER A 131 -11.58 8.98 -19.63
N LEU A 132 -11.44 7.64 -19.69
CA LEU A 132 -12.37 6.68 -19.07
C LEU A 132 -11.74 5.81 -17.98
N PHE A 133 -10.40 5.65 -17.95
CA PHE A 133 -9.74 4.65 -17.09
C PHE A 133 -9.95 4.90 -15.59
N ASP A 134 -10.25 6.13 -15.18
CA ASP A 134 -10.55 6.54 -13.80
C ASP A 134 -12.06 6.62 -13.50
N GLN A 135 -12.93 6.53 -14.52
CA GLN A 135 -14.39 6.59 -14.40
C GLN A 135 -14.99 5.23 -14.02
N LEU A 136 -14.58 4.71 -12.86
CA LEU A 136 -14.95 3.36 -12.43
C LEU A 136 -16.41 3.24 -11.96
N PHE A 137 -17.04 4.35 -11.54
CA PHE A 137 -18.40 4.32 -10.98
C PHE A 137 -19.47 4.04 -12.04
N ASP A 138 -19.29 4.56 -13.25
CA ASP A 138 -20.23 4.44 -14.37
C ASP A 138 -20.21 3.06 -15.04
N VAL A 139 -19.21 2.24 -14.71
CA VAL A 139 -19.09 0.89 -15.24
C VAL A 139 -20.21 -0.01 -14.66
N PRO A 140 -20.99 -0.72 -15.51
CA PRO A 140 -22.07 -1.59 -15.05
C PRO A 140 -21.60 -2.67 -14.07
N LYS A 141 -22.44 -3.02 -13.08
CA LYS A 141 -22.15 -4.02 -12.04
C LYS A 141 -21.73 -5.38 -12.65
N ASP A 142 -22.42 -5.85 -13.68
CA ASP A 142 -22.10 -7.12 -14.34
C ASP A 142 -20.70 -7.13 -14.96
N ARG A 143 -20.23 -5.97 -15.45
CA ARG A 143 -18.87 -5.82 -15.97
C ARG A 143 -17.85 -5.75 -14.84
N LYS A 144 -18.16 -5.02 -13.75
CA LYS A 144 -17.31 -4.96 -12.54
C LYS A 144 -17.07 -6.34 -11.92
N LEU A 145 -18.08 -7.22 -11.96
CA LEU A 145 -18.01 -8.58 -11.42
C LEU A 145 -17.34 -9.59 -12.38
N ASN A 146 -17.03 -9.19 -13.62
CA ASN A 146 -16.36 -10.06 -14.57
C ASN A 146 -14.89 -10.28 -14.16
N ALA A 147 -14.47 -11.54 -14.08
CA ALA A 147 -13.12 -11.92 -13.66
C ALA A 147 -12.00 -11.30 -14.54
N ASP A 148 -12.22 -11.17 -15.85
CA ASP A 148 -11.22 -10.55 -16.74
C ASP A 148 -11.10 -9.04 -16.47
N TYR A 149 -12.22 -8.37 -16.15
CA TYR A 149 -12.23 -6.96 -15.77
C TYR A 149 -11.53 -6.73 -14.42
N VAL A 150 -11.78 -7.60 -13.44
CA VAL A 150 -11.10 -7.55 -12.14
C VAL A 150 -9.58 -7.69 -12.32
N ARG A 151 -9.10 -8.66 -13.11
CA ARG A 151 -7.67 -8.82 -13.41
C ARG A 151 -7.04 -7.61 -14.10
N TYR A 152 -7.80 -6.96 -14.99
CA TYR A 152 -7.37 -5.71 -15.61
C TYR A 152 -7.21 -4.61 -14.54
N LEU A 153 -8.18 -4.46 -13.64
CA LEU A 153 -8.11 -3.49 -12.55
C LEU A 153 -6.97 -3.78 -11.57
N GLU A 154 -6.72 -5.05 -11.24
CA GLU A 154 -5.56 -5.45 -10.44
C GLU A 154 -4.26 -5.02 -11.12
N THR A 155 -4.11 -5.30 -12.42
CA THR A 155 -2.91 -4.86 -13.17
C THR A 155 -2.75 -3.34 -13.16
N LEU A 156 -3.83 -2.59 -13.37
CA LEU A 156 -3.81 -1.13 -13.37
C LEU A 156 -3.44 -0.60 -11.97
N LEU A 157 -4.04 -1.16 -10.92
CA LEU A 157 -3.78 -0.77 -9.54
C LEU A 157 -2.32 -1.05 -9.16
N ASP A 158 -1.83 -2.25 -9.46
CA ASP A 158 -0.43 -2.65 -9.20
C ASP A 158 0.54 -1.68 -9.88
N TYR A 159 0.31 -1.38 -11.16
CA TYR A 159 1.12 -0.40 -11.89
C TYR A 159 1.10 0.98 -11.24
N LEU A 160 -0.09 1.50 -10.88
CA LEU A 160 -0.21 2.82 -10.26
C LEU A 160 0.42 2.89 -8.88
N GLN A 161 0.29 1.84 -8.06
CA GLN A 161 0.90 1.76 -6.74
C GLN A 161 2.42 1.70 -6.83
N ASP A 162 2.93 0.82 -7.69
CA ASP A 162 4.36 0.64 -7.95
C ASP A 162 4.96 1.96 -8.50
N TYR A 163 4.34 2.57 -9.51
CA TYR A 163 4.74 3.88 -10.02
C TYR A 163 4.74 4.96 -8.94
N CYS A 164 3.70 5.03 -8.09
CA CYS A 164 3.66 5.99 -6.99
C CYS A 164 4.80 5.77 -5.99
N SER A 165 5.13 4.51 -5.67
CA SER A 165 6.24 4.16 -4.78
C SER A 165 7.59 4.58 -5.36
N ARG A 166 7.77 4.46 -6.68
CA ARG A 166 8.98 4.89 -7.40
C ARG A 166 9.13 6.41 -7.46
N VAL A 167 8.04 7.14 -7.73
CA VAL A 167 8.08 8.60 -7.89
C VAL A 167 8.10 9.34 -6.56
N LYS A 168 7.46 8.78 -5.53
CA LYS A 168 7.35 9.40 -4.20
C LYS A 168 7.70 8.39 -3.10
N PRO A 169 8.97 7.96 -2.98
CA PRO A 169 9.37 6.93 -2.00
C PRO A 169 9.16 7.35 -0.53
N LEU A 170 9.09 8.64 -0.26
CA LEU A 170 8.86 9.20 1.08
C LEU A 170 7.37 9.27 1.46
N LEU A 171 6.47 9.01 0.52
CA LEU A 171 5.04 8.93 0.80
C LEU A 171 4.72 7.56 1.41
N SER A 172 4.13 7.55 2.61
CA SER A 172 3.57 6.32 3.17
C SER A 172 2.30 5.93 2.40
N LEU A 173 2.46 5.11 1.36
CA LEU A 173 1.35 4.52 0.61
C LEU A 173 0.44 3.70 1.52
N GLN A 174 1.02 2.97 2.48
CA GLN A 174 0.26 2.18 3.44
C GLN A 174 -0.72 3.05 4.24
N THR A 175 -0.25 4.13 4.85
CA THR A 175 -1.11 5.03 5.63
C THR A 175 -2.19 5.69 4.76
N LEU A 176 -1.88 5.98 3.49
CA LEU A 176 -2.87 6.50 2.55
C LEU A 176 -3.94 5.45 2.23
N MET A 177 -3.54 4.21 1.94
CA MET A 177 -4.44 3.10 1.66
C MET A 177 -5.33 2.78 2.87
N GLU A 178 -4.77 2.77 4.08
CA GLU A 178 -5.54 2.57 5.32
C GLU A 178 -6.65 3.63 5.48
N LYS A 179 -6.34 4.90 5.21
CA LYS A 179 -7.34 5.98 5.23
C LYS A 179 -8.43 5.78 4.18
N VAL A 180 -8.02 5.42 2.95
CA VAL A 180 -8.95 5.15 1.86
C VAL A 180 -9.87 3.98 2.20
N LEU A 181 -9.35 2.90 2.80
CA LEU A 181 -10.14 1.76 3.24
C LEU A 181 -11.12 2.13 4.35
N VAL A 182 -10.69 2.91 5.35
CA VAL A 182 -11.59 3.37 6.42
C VAL A 182 -12.74 4.23 5.85
N ASP A 183 -12.47 5.09 4.89
CA ASP A 183 -13.52 5.91 4.26
C ASP A 183 -14.40 5.10 3.29
N PHE A 184 -13.83 4.11 2.62
CA PHE A 184 -14.56 3.13 1.83
C PHE A 184 -15.54 2.36 2.71
N ASP A 185 -15.10 1.79 3.83
CA ASP A 185 -15.94 0.97 4.72
C ASP A 185 -17.14 1.77 5.25
N LYS A 186 -16.93 3.03 5.65
CA LYS A 186 -18.03 3.93 6.06
C LYS A 186 -19.07 4.13 4.95
N GLN A 187 -18.61 4.36 3.71
CA GLN A 187 -19.49 4.56 2.56
C GLN A 187 -20.18 3.25 2.15
N TRP A 188 -19.48 2.12 2.28
CA TRP A 188 -19.99 0.81 1.96
C TRP A 188 -21.08 0.36 2.94
N GLU A 189 -20.85 0.48 4.24
CA GLU A 189 -21.83 0.16 5.30
C GLU A 189 -23.09 1.03 5.19
N SER A 190 -22.91 2.34 4.97
CA SER A 190 -24.03 3.26 4.76
C SER A 190 -24.72 3.04 3.41
N GLY A 191 -24.08 2.34 2.46
CA GLY A 191 -24.58 2.11 1.10
C GLY A 191 -24.63 3.37 0.25
N SER A 192 -23.81 4.36 0.57
CA SER A 192 -23.64 5.58 -0.21
C SER A 192 -22.52 5.46 -1.24
N PHE A 193 -21.88 4.29 -1.37
CA PHE A 193 -20.75 4.09 -2.26
C PHE A 193 -21.17 4.20 -3.74
N PRO A 194 -20.61 5.14 -4.52
CA PRO A 194 -21.01 5.37 -5.90
C PRO A 194 -20.81 4.14 -6.81
N GLY A 195 -21.71 3.95 -7.76
CA GLY A 195 -21.63 2.85 -8.72
C GLY A 195 -21.95 1.46 -8.14
N TRP A 196 -22.41 1.39 -6.89
CA TRP A 196 -22.89 0.17 -6.22
C TRP A 196 -24.22 0.44 -5.49
N PRO A 197 -25.34 0.59 -6.23
CA PRO A 197 -26.64 0.85 -5.62
C PRO A 197 -27.05 -0.30 -4.70
N LYS A 198 -27.57 0.03 -3.50
CA LYS A 198 -28.26 -0.96 -2.65
C LYS A 198 -29.43 -1.51 -3.44
N GLU A 199 -29.51 -2.83 -3.55
CA GLU A 199 -30.66 -3.49 -4.18
C GLU A 199 -31.92 -3.05 -3.42
N ALA A 200 -32.81 -2.31 -4.09
CA ALA A 200 -34.12 -1.91 -3.56
C ALA A 200 -35.05 -3.11 -3.28
N GLY A 201 -34.55 -4.36 -3.39
CA GLY A 201 -35.33 -5.59 -3.27
C GLY A 201 -35.90 -5.87 -1.89
N SER A 202 -35.38 -5.28 -0.81
CA SER A 202 -35.91 -5.58 0.54
C SER A 202 -37.04 -4.65 0.99
N ALA A 203 -37.19 -3.45 0.41
CA ALA A 203 -38.30 -2.54 0.72
C ALA A 203 -39.52 -2.76 -0.20
N LEU A 204 -39.31 -3.44 -1.33
CA LEU A 204 -40.35 -3.71 -2.33
C LEU A 204 -41.23 -4.93 -1.99
N THR A 205 -40.94 -5.72 -0.96
CA THR A 205 -41.76 -6.88 -0.57
C THR A 205 -42.86 -6.55 0.44
N HIS A 206 -42.86 -5.35 1.04
CA HIS A 206 -43.90 -4.93 1.97
C HIS A 206 -45.11 -4.34 1.23
N SER A 207 -46.19 -5.13 1.13
CA SER A 207 -47.47 -4.83 0.47
C SER A 207 -48.29 -3.71 1.13
N GLY A 208 -47.72 -2.54 1.40
CA GLY A 208 -48.44 -1.43 2.03
C GLY A 208 -47.77 -0.06 2.07
N ALA A 209 -46.55 0.10 1.55
CA ALA A 209 -45.88 1.41 1.50
C ALA A 209 -46.27 2.20 0.25
N HIS A 210 -46.56 3.50 0.42
CA HIS A 210 -46.78 4.46 -0.66
C HIS A 210 -45.58 4.44 -1.62
N LEU A 211 -45.85 4.14 -2.89
CA LEU A 211 -44.82 4.00 -3.91
C LEU A 211 -44.56 5.37 -4.56
N ASP A 212 -43.40 5.96 -4.27
CA ASP A 212 -42.99 7.20 -4.93
C ASP A 212 -42.41 6.90 -6.31
N LEU A 213 -43.16 7.27 -7.36
CA LEU A 213 -42.78 7.04 -8.76
C LEU A 213 -41.69 7.99 -9.24
N SER A 214 -41.41 9.09 -8.52
CA SER A 214 -40.38 10.07 -8.90
C SER A 214 -38.94 9.54 -8.71
N ALA A 215 -38.78 8.46 -7.94
CA ALA A 215 -37.50 7.80 -7.69
C ALA A 215 -37.06 6.85 -8.82
N PHE A 216 -37.93 6.59 -9.80
CA PHE A 216 -37.64 5.68 -10.91
C PHE A 216 -37.29 6.48 -12.15
N THR A 217 -36.17 6.13 -12.78
CA THR A 217 -35.64 6.88 -13.93
C THR A 217 -35.73 6.10 -15.25
N SER A 218 -36.08 4.81 -15.19
CA SER A 218 -36.28 3.97 -16.37
C SER A 218 -37.57 3.15 -16.33
N VAL A 219 -38.06 2.79 -17.53
CA VAL A 219 -39.27 1.97 -17.70
C VAL A 219 -39.00 0.51 -17.32
N GLU A 220 -37.77 0.03 -17.50
CA GLU A 220 -37.39 -1.31 -17.06
C GLU A 220 -37.44 -1.46 -15.53
N GLU A 221 -37.03 -0.43 -14.78
CA GLU A 221 -37.15 -0.41 -13.32
C GLU A 221 -38.61 -0.49 -12.86
N LEU A 222 -39.51 0.22 -13.54
CA LEU A 222 -40.95 0.19 -13.25
C LEU A 222 -41.56 -1.19 -13.55
N ALA A 223 -41.16 -1.83 -14.65
CA ALA A 223 -41.66 -3.15 -15.05
C ALA A 223 -41.31 -4.24 -14.02
N SER A 224 -40.20 -4.08 -13.29
CA SER A 224 -39.79 -5.00 -12.22
C SER A 224 -40.71 -5.01 -10.99
N LEU A 225 -41.58 -4.00 -10.84
CA LEU A 225 -42.49 -3.84 -9.70
C LEU A 225 -43.75 -4.71 -9.79
N GLY A 226 -44.02 -5.29 -10.97
CA GLY A 226 -45.22 -6.07 -11.26
C GLY A 226 -46.46 -5.21 -11.58
N LEU A 227 -47.30 -5.73 -12.48
CA LEU A 227 -48.43 -5.01 -13.08
C LEU A 227 -49.47 -4.53 -12.05
N ASP A 228 -49.73 -5.33 -11.02
CA ASP A 228 -50.74 -5.00 -10.00
C ASP A 228 -50.30 -3.84 -9.10
N ARG A 229 -49.00 -3.71 -8.81
CA ARG A 229 -48.47 -2.64 -7.96
C ARG A 229 -48.38 -1.31 -8.71
N LEU A 230 -47.98 -1.34 -9.97
CA LEU A 230 -48.02 -0.18 -10.86
C LEU A 230 -49.46 0.36 -10.97
N LYS A 231 -50.45 -0.53 -11.09
CA LYS A 231 -51.86 -0.16 -11.13
C LYS A 231 -52.32 0.49 -9.81
N SER A 232 -51.92 -0.03 -8.65
CA SER A 232 -52.24 0.59 -7.36
C SER A 232 -51.59 1.97 -7.17
N ALA A 233 -50.36 2.16 -7.64
CA ALA A 233 -49.66 3.45 -7.55
C ALA A 233 -50.22 4.53 -8.49
N LEU A 234 -50.87 4.12 -9.59
CA LEU A 234 -51.50 5.04 -10.54
C LEU A 234 -52.93 5.46 -10.15
N ILE A 235 -53.57 4.71 -9.24
CA ILE A 235 -54.95 4.95 -8.77
C ILE A 235 -54.98 5.85 -7.52
N ALA A 236 -53.86 5.94 -6.80
CA ALA A 236 -53.65 6.85 -5.66
C ALA A 236 -53.26 8.25 -6.14
#